data_AF-A0A2H3G986-F1
#
_entry.id   AF-A0A2H3G986-F1
#
_cell.length_a   1.000
_cell.length_b   1.000
_cell.length_c   1.000
_cell.angle_alpha   90.00
_cell.angle_beta   90.00
_cell.angle_gamma   90.00
#
_symmetry.space_group_name_H-M   'P 1'
#
loop_
_entity.id
_entity.type
_entity.pdbx_description
1 polymer ?
#
loop_
_entity_poly.entity_id
_entity_poly.type
_entity_poly.pdbx_seq_one_letter_code
_entity_poly.pdbx_strand_id
1 'polypeptide(L)'
;MSRYAAAHANPQGPGDARPTALQIIKDEDVEGSCMTRSLSSLAPPRNLAKAQEALAGIFDPSRMELVEMDQESLDSVRLAANSILAKTDKINILVNNAGIMAV
;
A
#
# COMPACT_ATOMS: atom_id res chain seq x y z
N MET A 1 -13.83 0.08 20.27
CA MET A 1 -13.51 1.13 19.28
C MET A 1 -12.31 0.66 18.48
N SER A 2 -12.29 0.87 17.16
CA SER A 2 -11.11 0.53 16.34
C SER A 2 -9.96 1.49 16.66
N ARG A 3 -8.72 0.98 16.63
CA ARG A 3 -7.49 1.67 17.05
C ARG A 3 -7.31 3.07 16.42
N TYR A 4 -7.78 3.27 15.19
CA TYR A 4 -7.62 4.53 14.44
C TYR A 4 -8.88 5.39 14.35
N ALA A 5 -9.99 4.99 14.98
CA ALA A 5 -11.28 5.67 14.83
C ALA A 5 -11.21 7.18 15.11
N ALA A 6 -10.46 7.59 16.15
CA ALA A 6 -10.30 8.99 16.51
C ALA A 6 -9.53 9.80 15.44
N ALA A 7 -8.54 9.18 14.78
CA ALA A 7 -7.76 9.83 13.72
C ALA A 7 -8.59 10.08 12.45
N HIS A 8 -9.67 9.33 12.24
CA HIS A 8 -10.59 9.52 11.12
C HIS A 8 -11.71 10.53 11.40
N ALA A 9 -11.82 11.07 12.61
CA ALA A 9 -12.89 12.00 12.97
C ALA A 9 -12.74 13.38 12.28
N ASN A 10 -11.51 13.82 12.01
CA ASN A 10 -11.25 15.13 11.40
C ASN A 10 -10.01 15.11 10.48
N PRO A 11 -10.14 14.68 9.21
CA PRO A 11 -9.02 14.63 8.26
C PRO A 11 -8.46 16.01 7.95
N GLN A 12 -7.12 16.16 7.95
CA GLN A 12 -6.42 17.43 7.71
C GLN A 12 -5.56 17.42 6.44
N GLY A 13 -5.68 16.38 5.62
CA GLY A 13 -4.95 16.25 4.36
C GLY A 13 -3.64 15.46 4.51
N PRO A 14 -2.66 15.64 3.61
CA PRO A 14 -1.42 14.88 3.61
C PRO A 14 -0.61 15.12 4.88
N GLY A 15 -0.17 14.03 5.52
CA GLY A 15 0.56 14.11 6.80
C GLY A 15 -0.32 14.34 8.03
N ASP A 16 -1.64 14.16 7.92
CA ASP A 16 -2.55 14.21 9.07
C ASP A 16 -2.38 13.01 10.03
N ALA A 17 -3.18 12.99 11.09
CA ALA A 17 -3.08 12.00 12.17
C ALA A 17 -3.50 10.56 11.75
N ARG A 18 -3.99 10.34 10.52
CA ARG A 18 -4.36 9.00 10.08
C ARG A 18 -3.09 8.15 9.93
N PRO A 19 -3.18 6.84 10.29
CA PRO A 19 -2.01 5.99 10.28
C PRO A 19 -1.49 5.80 8.85
N THR A 20 -0.16 5.77 8.72
CA THR A 20 0.47 5.32 7.48
C THR A 20 0.39 3.81 7.37
N ALA A 21 0.54 3.27 6.15
CA ALA A 21 0.62 1.82 5.95
C ALA A 21 1.73 1.18 6.80
N LEU A 22 2.86 1.88 6.97
CA LEU A 22 3.94 1.44 7.85
C LEU A 22 3.48 1.34 9.30
N GLN A 23 2.77 2.36 9.83
CA GLN A 23 2.27 2.33 11.19
C GLN A 23 1.32 1.15 11.44
N ILE A 24 0.45 0.83 10.47
CA ILE A 24 -0.46 -0.32 10.55
C ILE A 24 0.33 -1.63 10.61
N ILE A 25 1.35 -1.78 9.76
CA ILE A 25 2.21 -2.98 9.74
C ILE A 25 2.91 -3.18 11.10
N LYS A 26 3.41 -2.10 11.72
CA LYS A 26 4.03 -2.16 13.06
C LYS A 26 3.02 -2.54 14.14
N ASP A 27 1.87 -1.90 14.11
CA ASP A 27 0.81 -2.06 15.10
C ASP A 27 0.17 -3.47 15.08
N GLU A 28 0.22 -4.15 13.93
CA GLU A 28 -0.25 -5.53 13.74
C GLU A 28 0.87 -6.58 13.94
N ASP A 29 2.09 -6.18 14.30
CA ASP A 29 3.26 -7.05 14.54
C ASP A 29 3.59 -8.01 13.37
N VAL A 30 3.30 -7.58 12.14
CA VAL A 30 3.48 -8.39 10.92
C VAL A 30 4.76 -8.06 10.15
N GLU A 31 5.67 -7.28 10.74
CA GLU A 31 6.92 -6.83 10.09
C GLU A 31 7.77 -8.01 9.55
N GLY A 32 7.76 -9.15 10.23
CA GLY A 32 8.55 -10.34 9.85
C GLY A 32 7.81 -11.40 9.04
N SER A 33 6.47 -11.38 9.03
CA SER A 33 5.63 -12.42 8.41
C SER A 33 5.19 -12.05 6.98
N CYS A 34 5.36 -10.80 6.58
CA CYS A 34 4.68 -10.28 5.41
C CYS A 34 5.56 -10.41 4.17
N MET A 35 5.05 -11.11 3.15
CA MET A 35 5.29 -10.65 1.79
C MET A 35 4.62 -9.29 1.65
N THR A 36 5.30 -8.20 2.03
CA THR A 36 4.78 -6.85 1.82
C THR A 36 4.84 -6.59 0.32
N ARG A 37 3.76 -6.98 -0.35
CA ARG A 37 3.49 -6.62 -1.74
C ARG A 37 2.97 -5.20 -1.72
N SER A 38 3.89 -4.24 -1.58
CA SER A 38 3.58 -2.82 -1.64
C SER A 38 3.07 -2.50 -3.04
N LEU A 39 1.76 -2.34 -3.13
CA LEU A 39 1.04 -1.88 -4.30
C LEU A 39 1.25 -0.37 -4.39
N SER A 40 2.28 0.04 -5.12
CA SER A 40 2.66 1.45 -5.19
C SER A 40 1.75 2.21 -6.15
N SER A 41 0.83 3.00 -5.61
CA SER A 41 0.15 4.07 -6.35
C SER A 41 0.40 5.40 -5.64
N LEU A 42 1.40 6.13 -6.12
CA LEU A 42 1.56 7.57 -5.93
C LEU A 42 1.56 8.15 -7.35
N ALA A 43 0.47 8.84 -7.74
CA ALA A 43 0.31 9.43 -9.07
C ALA A 43 1.47 10.38 -9.43
N PRO A 44 1.87 10.57 -10.71
CA PRO A 44 1.21 10.22 -11.98
C PRO A 44 1.72 8.85 -12.51
N PRO A 45 1.49 8.40 -13.77
CA PRO A 45 1.48 6.97 -14.09
C PRO A 45 2.81 6.29 -13.76
N ARG A 46 2.68 5.13 -13.11
CA ARG A 46 3.44 3.93 -13.48
C ARG A 46 4.95 4.08 -13.41
N ASN A 47 5.49 4.20 -12.21
CA ASN A 47 6.94 4.20 -12.06
C ASN A 47 7.42 3.33 -10.89
N LEU A 48 7.76 2.09 -11.21
CA LEU A 48 8.46 1.19 -10.30
C LEU A 48 9.75 1.83 -9.76
N ALA A 49 10.42 2.68 -10.54
CA ALA A 49 11.61 3.39 -10.06
C ALA A 49 11.26 4.40 -8.96
N LYS A 50 10.14 5.15 -9.07
CA LYS A 50 9.69 6.03 -7.98
C LYS A 50 9.28 5.24 -6.74
N ALA A 51 8.64 4.08 -6.93
CA ALA A 51 8.30 3.19 -5.83
C ALA A 51 9.57 2.65 -5.14
N GLN A 52 10.57 2.25 -5.92
CA GLN A 52 11.88 1.82 -5.41
C GLN A 52 12.61 2.94 -4.68
N GLU A 53 12.60 4.17 -5.20
CA GLU A 53 13.17 5.34 -4.52
C GLU A 53 12.48 5.63 -3.19
N ALA A 54 11.13 5.63 -3.17
CA ALA A 54 10.35 5.85 -1.95
C ALA A 54 10.58 4.73 -0.91
N LEU A 55 10.88 3.52 -1.37
CA LEU A 55 11.12 2.36 -0.52
C LEU A 55 12.61 2.09 -0.29
N ALA A 56 13.54 2.91 -0.80
CA ALA A 56 14.98 2.59 -0.82
C ALA A 56 15.58 2.27 0.56
N GLY A 57 15.01 2.83 1.64
CA GLY A 57 15.45 2.56 3.02
C GLY A 57 14.84 1.31 3.68
N ILE A 58 13.83 0.69 3.05
CA ILE A 58 13.07 -0.43 3.63
C ILE A 58 12.79 -1.59 2.64
N PHE A 59 13.11 -1.41 1.36
CA PHE A 59 12.82 -2.40 0.32
C PHE A 59 13.76 -3.60 0.42
N ASP A 60 13.20 -4.77 0.70
CA ASP A 60 13.91 -6.04 0.67
C ASP A 60 13.34 -6.92 -0.47
N PRO A 61 14.06 -7.08 -1.59
CA PRO A 61 13.60 -7.90 -2.72
C PRO A 61 13.34 -9.37 -2.39
N SER A 62 13.89 -9.90 -1.29
CA SER A 62 13.66 -11.29 -0.87
C SER A 62 12.30 -11.48 -0.19
N ARG A 63 11.72 -10.41 0.34
CA ARG A 63 10.45 -10.41 1.10
C ARG A 63 9.38 -9.52 0.45
N MET A 64 9.74 -8.61 -0.43
CA MET A 64 8.84 -7.62 -1.00
C MET A 64 8.78 -7.75 -2.51
N GLU A 65 7.59 -7.53 -3.06
CA GLU A 65 7.38 -7.53 -4.51
C GLU A 65 6.53 -6.30 -4.88
N LEU A 66 6.98 -5.57 -5.89
CA LEU A 66 6.23 -4.44 -6.42
C LEU A 66 5.35 -4.92 -7.56
N VAL A 67 4.05 -4.63 -7.46
CA VAL A 67 3.07 -4.89 -8.51
C VAL A 67 2.56 -3.55 -8.99
N GLU A 68 2.63 -3.32 -10.29
CA GLU A 68 2.08 -2.11 -10.90
C GLU A 68 0.55 -2.18 -10.90
N MET A 69 -0.10 -1.12 -10.40
CA MET A 69 -1.55 -0.98 -10.42
C MET A 69 -1.95 0.48 -10.54
N ASP A 70 -2.85 0.73 -11.48
CA ASP A 70 -3.51 2.01 -11.67
C ASP A 70 -4.93 1.96 -11.08
N GLN A 71 -5.23 2.86 -10.14
CA GLN A 71 -6.55 2.93 -9.49
C GLN A 71 -7.61 3.62 -10.33
N GLU A 72 -7.21 4.31 -11.41
CA GLU A 72 -8.14 4.89 -12.39
C GLU A 72 -8.59 3.87 -13.44
N SER A 73 -7.94 2.70 -13.51
CA SER A 73 -8.25 1.65 -14.49
C SER A 73 -8.61 0.32 -13.83
N LEU A 74 -9.89 -0.07 -13.96
CA LEU A 74 -10.36 -1.38 -13.46
C LEU A 74 -9.64 -2.56 -14.11
N ASP A 75 -9.19 -2.43 -15.36
CA ASP A 75 -8.43 -3.49 -16.03
C ASP A 75 -7.03 -3.62 -15.43
N SER A 76 -6.38 -2.52 -15.07
CA SER A 76 -5.12 -2.55 -14.33
C SER A 76 -5.29 -3.20 -12.95
N VAL A 77 -6.36 -2.86 -12.22
CA VAL A 77 -6.69 -3.48 -10.93
C VAL A 77 -6.85 -5.00 -11.06
N ARG A 78 -7.56 -5.47 -12.09
CA ARG A 78 -7.75 -6.91 -12.34
C ARG A 78 -6.42 -7.60 -12.69
N LEU A 79 -5.57 -6.97 -13.50
CA LEU A 79 -4.26 -7.51 -13.86
C LEU A 79 -3.34 -7.62 -12.62
N ALA A 80 -3.34 -6.61 -11.76
CA ALA A 80 -2.60 -6.63 -10.51
C ALA A 80 -3.11 -7.75 -9.58
N ALA A 81 -4.43 -7.87 -9.43
CA ALA A 81 -5.05 -8.93 -8.63
C ALA A 81 -4.68 -10.32 -9.14
N ASN A 82 -4.75 -10.56 -10.46
CA ASN A 82 -4.35 -11.83 -11.06
C ASN A 82 -2.87 -12.14 -10.82
N SER A 83 -2.00 -11.13 -10.87
CA SER A 83 -0.56 -11.30 -10.60
C SER A 83 -0.28 -11.68 -9.14
N ILE A 84 -1.07 -11.17 -8.20
CA ILE A 84 -0.98 -11.54 -6.77
C ILE A 84 -1.51 -12.96 -6.55
N LEU A 85 -2.70 -13.26 -7.10
CA LEU A 85 -3.35 -14.58 -6.96
C LEU A 85 -2.55 -15.71 -7.59
N ALA A 86 -1.75 -15.43 -8.63
CA ALA A 86 -0.84 -16.41 -9.22
C ALA A 86 0.29 -16.84 -8.26
N LYS A 87 0.53 -16.09 -7.18
CA LYS A 87 1.67 -16.27 -6.27
C LYS A 87 1.28 -16.62 -4.85
N THR A 88 0.05 -16.30 -4.44
CA THR A 88 -0.48 -16.62 -3.12
C THR A 88 -1.98 -16.86 -3.21
N ASP A 89 -2.47 -17.81 -2.42
CA ASP A 89 -3.89 -18.09 -2.21
C ASP A 89 -4.48 -17.27 -1.04
N LYS A 90 -3.63 -16.62 -0.25
CA LYS A 90 -4.02 -15.88 0.96
C LYS A 90 -3.43 -14.47 1.01
N ILE A 91 -4.28 -13.52 1.40
CA ILE A 91 -3.91 -12.14 1.75
C ILE A 91 -4.26 -11.92 3.22
N ASN A 92 -3.27 -11.59 4.05
CA ASN A 92 -3.49 -11.33 5.48
C ASN A 92 -3.96 -9.91 5.74
N ILE A 93 -3.34 -8.92 5.07
CA ILE A 93 -3.61 -7.49 5.26
C ILE A 93 -3.65 -6.83 3.89
N LEU A 94 -4.68 -6.03 3.65
CA LEU A 94 -4.82 -5.15 2.49
C LEU A 94 -4.97 -3.71 2.99
N VAL A 95 -4.02 -2.84 2.63
CA VAL A 95 -4.05 -1.42 3.02
C VAL A 95 -4.33 -0.55 1.80
N ASN A 96 -5.57 -0.04 1.70
CA ASN A 96 -5.98 0.89 0.64
C ASN A 96 -5.62 2.33 1.00
N ASN A 97 -4.33 2.62 1.10
CA ASN A 97 -3.84 3.94 1.52
C ASN A 97 -3.90 5.00 0.42
N ALA A 98 -3.96 4.58 -0.84
CA ALA A 98 -3.89 5.49 -1.96
C ALA A 98 -5.17 6.33 -2.08
N GLY A 99 -4.99 7.61 -2.32
CA GLY A 99 -6.05 8.55 -2.64
C GLY A 99 -5.49 9.74 -3.38
N ILE A 100 -6.26 10.25 -4.32
CA ILE A 100 -5.99 11.54 -4.97
C ILE A 100 -6.75 12.64 -4.20
N MET A 101 -6.08 13.74 -3.90
CA MET A 101 -6.76 14.94 -3.42
C MET A 101 -7.41 15.60 -4.64
N ALA A 102 -8.75 15.66 -4.68
CA ALA A 102 -9.41 16.56 -5.61
C ALA A 102 -9.10 18.00 -5.15
N VAL A 103 -8.42 18.76 -6.00
CA VAL A 103 -8.29 20.23 -5.87
C VAL A 103 -9.57 20.91 -6.35
#